data_AF-A0A7S1UCZ5-F1
#
_entry.id   AF-A0A7S1UCZ5-F1
#
_cell.length_a   1.000
_cell.length_b   1.000
_cell.length_c   1.000
_cell.angle_alpha   90.00
_cell.angle_beta   90.00
_cell.angle_gamma   90.00
#
_symmetry.space_group_name_H-M   'P 1'
#
loop_
_entity.id
_entity.type
_entity.pdbx_description
1 polymer ?
#
loop_
_entity_poly.entity_id
_entity_poly.type
_entity_poly.pdbx_seq_one_letter_code
_entity_poly.pdbx_strand_id
1 'polypeptide(L)'
;ATMREALGLGLGLGAAALGLGLLHRARKRQRPQKPDSQLEGPGALDQEAQPQPQPDAVNEDDASRNAAQAAAPQAEAQPEFHPKHDKIEGLNGGAPAAHGGGVAAAPGGGVTAADGEIRGLRGELAEAHGEIEGLRGKFSALATAALDEIKVLRGGELAAAREIEGLRGELTATQGKLAGALVLVEGLRGELTTAHGKLANAHDEIEALCSAAHGEIEGLRGELTTAHSKLMAAHGKLTAARGEIGDLRGELTTAHGKLAGRHDEIKGLDYKALEGRVLDLEKKLRASHGKLAAAHSLIQALHGELTAAHGKLMARHEEMEEGLDYEALEQRVRDLVKEEDDAFSNVANASAAIWEAIRKVRGARGANWVGFYRCKDVQVSRERSMILLQLGPFMGRPACRRIQLGKGVCGAAAITGKSQLVPDVHEFPGHIACDENSQSELVIPVFAPVDDQKRRLVGVLDMDCPVPSGFSDLDRVFFERLADVLGAACDWSAAPAADDLLFPVAQEGAHARDDQTKAALVIAGYETCERFAQVRMAALTATELFPDDLEVVLLEHASKEAFERYMVDAPRDFVTGNALAKKYVPS
;
A
#
# COMPACT_ATOMS: atom_id res chain seq x y z
N ALA A 1 4.04 29.04 -39.16
CA ALA A 1 3.92 30.00 -40.26
C ALA A 1 2.49 29.94 -40.77
N THR A 2 1.61 30.69 -40.11
CA THR A 2 0.95 31.96 -40.56
C THR A 2 -0.40 31.64 -41.23
N MET A 3 -1.54 31.80 -40.54
CA MET A 3 -2.35 33.06 -40.42
C MET A 3 -2.71 33.62 -41.81
N ARG A 4 -3.93 34.07 -42.17
CA ARG A 4 -5.19 34.48 -41.50
C ARG A 4 -6.10 34.90 -42.69
N GLU A 5 -7.39 34.59 -42.73
CA GLU A 5 -8.54 35.55 -42.77
C GLU A 5 -9.79 34.73 -43.21
N ALA A 6 -10.91 34.64 -42.48
CA ALA A 6 -11.94 35.66 -42.18
C ALA A 6 -12.71 36.07 -43.47
N LEU A 7 -14.03 36.02 -43.65
CA LEU A 7 -15.28 35.91 -42.88
C LEU A 7 -16.33 35.32 -43.86
N GLY A 8 -17.28 34.44 -43.48
CA GLY A 8 -18.52 34.76 -42.78
C GLY A 8 -19.72 34.71 -43.73
N LEU A 9 -20.70 33.82 -43.49
CA LEU A 9 -22.15 33.98 -43.78
C LEU A 9 -22.94 32.68 -43.51
N GLY A 10 -23.86 32.75 -42.55
CA GLY A 10 -25.28 32.38 -42.72
C GLY A 10 -25.71 30.93 -43.02
N LEU A 11 -26.24 30.28 -41.99
CA LEU A 11 -27.50 29.49 -41.91
C LEU A 11 -28.26 29.06 -43.20
N GLY A 12 -28.70 27.80 -43.18
CA GLY A 12 -29.77 27.20 -44.01
C GLY A 12 -29.21 26.17 -45.00
N LEU A 13 -29.68 24.94 -45.18
CA LEU A 13 -30.98 24.29 -44.99
C LEU A 13 -30.77 22.78 -45.17
N GLY A 14 -31.57 21.96 -44.49
CA GLY A 14 -32.29 20.89 -45.20
C GLY A 14 -31.95 19.42 -44.92
N ALA A 15 -33.04 18.67 -44.70
CA ALA A 15 -33.24 17.21 -44.76
C ALA A 15 -32.81 16.40 -43.51
N ALA A 16 -33.69 16.00 -42.59
CA ALA A 16 -34.98 15.28 -42.68
C ALA A 16 -34.87 13.82 -43.16
N ALA A 17 -34.88 12.88 -42.21
CA ALA A 17 -35.52 11.55 -42.29
C ALA A 17 -35.46 10.93 -40.87
N LEU A 18 -36.49 11.07 -40.01
CA LEU A 18 -37.72 10.27 -39.92
C LEU A 18 -37.52 8.75 -39.76
N GLY A 19 -38.00 8.28 -38.60
CA GLY A 19 -38.89 7.10 -38.52
C GLY A 19 -38.31 5.93 -37.71
N LEU A 20 -38.66 5.77 -36.43
CA LEU A 20 -39.91 5.23 -35.83
C LEU A 20 -39.97 3.70 -35.69
N GLY A 21 -40.39 3.25 -34.50
CA GLY A 21 -41.10 1.99 -34.28
C GLY A 21 -40.33 0.98 -33.41
N LEU A 22 -40.32 1.05 -32.08
CA LEU A 22 -41.34 0.60 -31.10
C LEU A 22 -41.68 -0.91 -31.10
N LEU A 23 -41.50 -1.50 -29.90
CA LEU A 23 -42.33 -2.51 -29.20
C LEU A 23 -42.46 -3.94 -29.76
N HIS A 24 -42.00 -4.95 -29.00
CA HIS A 24 -42.91 -5.83 -28.25
C HIS A 24 -42.22 -6.72 -27.19
N ARG A 25 -42.95 -6.98 -26.10
CA ARG A 25 -42.68 -7.90 -24.97
C ARG A 25 -42.87 -9.37 -25.38
N ALA A 26 -42.12 -10.30 -24.75
CA ALA A 26 -42.64 -11.30 -23.77
C ALA A 26 -41.90 -12.66 -23.75
N ARG A 27 -41.34 -12.98 -22.57
CA ARG A 27 -41.24 -14.29 -21.86
C ARG A 27 -40.97 -15.59 -22.64
N LYS A 28 -39.86 -16.25 -22.27
CA LYS A 28 -39.91 -17.58 -21.61
C LYS A 28 -38.61 -17.90 -20.86
N ARG A 29 -38.79 -18.56 -19.71
CA ARG A 29 -37.77 -19.06 -18.77
C ARG A 29 -37.03 -20.26 -19.38
N GLN A 30 -35.73 -20.37 -19.16
CA GLN A 30 -35.06 -21.64 -18.82
C GLN A 30 -33.68 -21.36 -18.19
N ARG A 31 -33.36 -22.14 -17.16
CA ARG A 31 -32.15 -22.07 -16.31
C ARG A 31 -30.88 -22.37 -17.13
N PRO A 32 -29.72 -21.77 -16.84
CA PRO A 32 -28.46 -22.22 -17.40
C PRO A 32 -27.83 -23.27 -16.45
N GLN A 33 -27.65 -24.50 -16.94
CA GLN A 33 -26.65 -25.42 -16.38
C GLN A 33 -25.30 -25.08 -17.02
N LYS A 34 -24.29 -24.95 -16.16
CA LYS A 34 -22.87 -24.81 -16.51
C LYS A 34 -22.23 -26.20 -16.71
N PRO A 35 -21.05 -26.25 -17.35
CA PRO A 35 -20.48 -27.43 -18.00
C PRO A 35 -19.71 -28.36 -17.06
N ASP A 36 -19.50 -29.58 -17.55
CA ASP A 36 -18.60 -30.59 -17.02
C ASP A 36 -17.15 -30.09 -16.86
N SER A 37 -16.53 -30.48 -15.74
CA SER A 37 -15.08 -30.49 -15.58
C SER A 37 -14.62 -31.52 -14.54
N GLN A 38 -13.69 -32.37 -15.00
CA GLN A 38 -12.56 -32.99 -14.28
C GLN A 38 -12.74 -34.31 -13.49
N LEU A 39 -12.19 -35.39 -14.08
CA LEU A 39 -10.99 -36.15 -13.68
C LEU A 39 -10.73 -36.37 -12.17
N GLU A 40 -10.57 -37.64 -11.76
CA GLU A 40 -9.30 -38.22 -11.26
C GLU A 40 -9.41 -39.76 -11.10
N GLY A 41 -8.28 -40.45 -11.27
CA GLY A 41 -8.12 -41.91 -11.48
C GLY A 41 -8.35 -42.82 -10.25
N PRO A 42 -7.83 -44.07 -10.28
CA PRO A 42 -6.38 -44.29 -10.21
C PRO A 42 -5.85 -45.46 -11.06
N GLY A 43 -4.52 -45.54 -11.18
CA GLY A 43 -3.79 -46.73 -11.62
C GLY A 43 -3.00 -47.35 -10.47
N ALA A 44 -2.78 -48.67 -10.52
CA ALA A 44 -1.47 -49.34 -10.34
C ALA A 44 -1.61 -50.87 -10.17
N LEU A 45 -0.93 -51.58 -11.08
CA LEU A 45 -0.03 -52.73 -10.88
C LEU A 45 -0.53 -54.18 -10.64
N ASP A 46 -0.06 -55.00 -11.58
CA ASP A 46 0.64 -56.30 -11.45
C ASP A 46 -0.08 -57.67 -11.43
N GLN A 47 0.24 -58.41 -12.51
CA GLN A 47 0.81 -59.78 -12.60
C GLN A 47 -0.04 -61.01 -12.99
N GLU A 48 0.67 -61.84 -13.79
CA GLU A 48 0.47 -63.23 -14.27
C GLU A 48 -0.51 -63.44 -15.46
N ALA A 49 -0.06 -63.67 -16.70
CA ALA A 49 0.74 -64.75 -17.31
C ALA A 49 -0.05 -66.05 -17.62
N GLN A 50 -0.30 -66.35 -18.91
CA GLN A 50 0.01 -67.60 -19.64
C GLN A 50 -0.72 -67.72 -21.00
N PRO A 51 -0.24 -68.56 -21.96
CA PRO A 51 0.05 -68.12 -23.34
C PRO A 51 -0.81 -68.77 -24.46
N GLN A 52 -0.64 -68.22 -25.67
CA GLN A 52 -1.09 -68.80 -26.96
C GLN A 52 -0.12 -69.87 -27.49
N PRO A 53 -0.58 -70.66 -28.48
CA PRO A 53 0.27 -70.95 -29.63
C PRO A 53 -0.40 -70.77 -31.01
N GLN A 54 0.47 -70.50 -31.99
CA GLN A 54 0.28 -70.35 -33.43
C GLN A 54 -0.09 -71.68 -34.13
N PRO A 55 -0.46 -71.68 -35.42
CA PRO A 55 -0.31 -72.86 -36.27
C PRO A 55 0.92 -72.76 -37.19
N ASP A 56 1.61 -73.89 -37.27
CA ASP A 56 2.86 -74.16 -37.98
C ASP A 56 2.70 -74.31 -39.50
N ALA A 57 3.79 -73.98 -40.20
CA ALA A 57 4.09 -74.44 -41.55
C ALA A 57 4.85 -75.77 -41.48
N VAL A 58 4.57 -76.70 -42.40
CA VAL A 58 5.42 -77.87 -42.68
C VAL A 58 5.56 -78.08 -44.18
N ASN A 59 6.78 -78.37 -44.57
CA ASN A 59 7.30 -78.62 -45.90
C ASN A 59 7.69 -80.12 -46.01
N GLU A 60 8.00 -80.56 -47.24
CA GLU A 60 8.73 -81.79 -47.64
C GLU A 60 7.96 -83.08 -48.00
N ASP A 61 8.00 -83.34 -49.32
CA ASP A 61 8.63 -84.47 -50.04
C ASP A 61 8.13 -85.93 -50.02
N ASP A 62 8.28 -86.46 -51.25
CA ASP A 62 8.54 -87.84 -51.73
C ASP A 62 7.41 -88.88 -51.85
N ALA A 63 7.11 -89.29 -53.09
CA ALA A 63 7.55 -90.59 -53.63
C ALA A 63 7.00 -90.91 -55.04
N SER A 64 7.90 -90.83 -56.04
CA SER A 64 8.28 -91.88 -57.01
C SER A 64 7.27 -92.75 -57.82
N ARG A 65 7.61 -92.86 -59.13
CA ARG A 65 7.59 -94.04 -60.04
C ARG A 65 6.26 -94.52 -60.65
N ASN A 66 6.14 -94.47 -61.99
CA ASN A 66 6.62 -95.56 -62.86
C ASN A 66 6.51 -95.20 -64.36
N ALA A 67 7.43 -95.76 -65.14
CA ALA A 67 7.56 -95.63 -66.58
C ALA A 67 7.03 -96.87 -67.33
N ALA A 68 6.75 -96.66 -68.62
CA ALA A 68 6.75 -97.60 -69.74
C ALA A 68 5.77 -98.78 -69.74
N GLN A 69 4.97 -98.91 -70.82
CA GLN A 69 5.23 -99.93 -71.84
C GLN A 69 4.30 -99.83 -73.06
N ALA A 70 4.89 -100.18 -74.19
CA ALA A 70 4.30 -100.39 -75.51
C ALA A 70 3.32 -101.57 -75.56
N ALA A 71 2.41 -101.56 -76.54
CA ALA A 71 2.03 -102.75 -77.32
C ALA A 71 1.21 -102.36 -78.57
N ALA A 72 1.77 -102.66 -79.75
CA ALA A 72 1.01 -103.07 -80.93
C ALA A 72 0.55 -104.54 -80.75
N PRO A 73 -0.45 -105.01 -81.50
CA PRO A 73 -0.13 -105.93 -82.60
C PRO A 73 -1.03 -105.70 -83.85
N GLN A 74 -0.45 -105.74 -85.05
CA GLN A 74 -0.36 -106.87 -86.01
C GLN A 74 -1.59 -107.12 -86.88
N ALA A 75 -1.27 -107.16 -88.18
CA ALA A 75 -2.07 -107.66 -89.28
C ALA A 75 -2.11 -109.20 -89.30
N GLU A 76 -3.15 -109.75 -89.91
CA GLU A 76 -3.31 -111.08 -90.55
C GLU A 76 -4.85 -111.31 -90.64
N ALA A 77 -5.48 -111.91 -91.65
CA ALA A 77 -5.06 -112.54 -92.88
C ALA A 77 -6.32 -112.61 -93.79
N GLN A 78 -6.11 -112.57 -95.12
CA GLN A 78 -7.06 -113.19 -96.05
C GLN A 78 -7.06 -114.72 -95.84
N PRO A 79 -8.08 -115.42 -96.35
CA PRO A 79 -7.72 -116.33 -97.44
C PRO A 79 -8.69 -116.26 -98.62
N GLU A 80 -8.07 -116.27 -99.79
CA GLU A 80 -8.64 -116.76 -101.04
C GLU A 80 -9.08 -118.21 -100.90
N PHE A 81 -10.22 -118.57 -101.50
CA PHE A 81 -10.45 -119.93 -101.98
C PHE A 81 -11.04 -119.84 -103.39
N HIS A 82 -10.18 -120.15 -104.35
CA HIS A 82 -10.50 -120.38 -105.74
C HIS A 82 -10.41 -121.92 -106.01
N PRO A 83 -10.74 -122.39 -107.21
CA PRO A 83 -11.86 -123.26 -107.56
C PRO A 83 -11.50 -124.75 -107.59
N LYS A 84 -12.46 -125.64 -107.91
CA LYS A 84 -12.17 -126.84 -108.72
C LYS A 84 -13.41 -127.44 -109.39
N HIS A 85 -13.20 -127.72 -110.67
CA HIS A 85 -14.01 -128.48 -111.60
C HIS A 85 -14.20 -129.96 -111.19
N ASP A 86 -15.25 -130.58 -111.71
CA ASP A 86 -15.26 -131.87 -112.45
C ASP A 86 -16.68 -131.98 -113.07
N LYS A 87 -16.94 -131.92 -114.38
CA LYS A 87 -16.51 -132.71 -115.55
C LYS A 87 -16.87 -134.20 -115.48
N ILE A 88 -17.95 -134.56 -116.19
CA ILE A 88 -18.28 -135.87 -116.78
C ILE A 88 -18.99 -135.47 -118.11
N GLU A 89 -18.34 -135.31 -119.28
CA GLU A 89 -17.89 -136.32 -120.27
C GLU A 89 -18.79 -137.56 -120.29
N GLY A 90 -19.51 -137.95 -121.34
CA GLY A 90 -19.40 -137.77 -122.79
C GLY A 90 -19.82 -139.09 -123.47
N LEU A 91 -20.00 -139.05 -124.80
CA LEU A 91 -19.98 -140.17 -125.77
C LEU A 91 -21.27 -141.02 -125.88
N ASN A 92 -21.67 -141.56 -127.03
CA ASN A 92 -21.31 -141.45 -128.45
C ASN A 92 -22.44 -142.14 -129.24
N GLY A 93 -22.81 -141.65 -130.43
CA GLY A 93 -22.65 -142.41 -131.70
C GLY A 93 -23.82 -143.35 -132.01
N GLY A 94 -24.26 -143.64 -133.23
CA GLY A 94 -23.90 -143.22 -134.59
C GLY A 94 -24.52 -144.25 -135.56
N ALA A 95 -25.27 -143.79 -136.58
CA ALA A 95 -25.55 -144.41 -137.90
C ALA A 95 -26.05 -145.89 -137.96
N PRO A 96 -26.29 -146.55 -139.13
CA PRO A 96 -26.42 -146.09 -140.53
C PRO A 96 -27.56 -146.75 -141.39
N ALA A 97 -27.84 -146.12 -142.54
CA ALA A 97 -28.08 -146.61 -143.91
C ALA A 97 -28.94 -147.86 -144.32
N ALA A 98 -29.86 -147.59 -145.27
CA ALA A 98 -30.06 -148.18 -146.63
C ALA A 98 -30.72 -149.56 -146.93
N HIS A 99 -31.81 -149.47 -147.72
CA HIS A 99 -32.25 -150.26 -148.92
C HIS A 99 -32.59 -151.77 -148.88
N GLY A 100 -33.80 -152.09 -149.40
CA GLY A 100 -33.99 -153.05 -150.53
C GLY A 100 -34.87 -154.30 -150.33
N GLY A 101 -35.75 -154.59 -151.31
CA GLY A 101 -36.17 -155.94 -151.70
C GLY A 101 -37.63 -156.33 -151.41
N GLY A 102 -38.37 -156.80 -152.43
CA GLY A 102 -39.81 -157.09 -152.35
C GLY A 102 -40.27 -158.51 -152.75
N VAL A 103 -41.60 -158.60 -152.87
CA VAL A 103 -42.50 -159.58 -153.52
C VAL A 103 -42.79 -160.92 -152.81
N ALA A 104 -44.03 -161.10 -152.31
CA ALA A 104 -45.09 -161.94 -152.91
C ALA A 104 -46.06 -162.59 -151.88
N ALA A 105 -47.36 -162.55 -152.24
CA ALA A 105 -48.48 -163.46 -151.92
C ALA A 105 -49.32 -163.31 -150.62
N ALA A 106 -50.64 -163.24 -150.87
CA ALA A 106 -51.86 -163.10 -150.05
C ALA A 106 -52.17 -164.24 -149.04
N PRO A 107 -53.34 -164.30 -148.34
CA PRO A 107 -54.33 -163.28 -147.93
C PRO A 107 -54.75 -163.30 -146.42
N GLY A 108 -55.44 -162.23 -145.97
CA GLY A 108 -56.72 -162.37 -145.23
C GLY A 108 -56.80 -162.15 -143.70
N GLY A 109 -57.29 -160.96 -143.29
CA GLY A 109 -58.37 -160.76 -142.30
C GLY A 109 -58.08 -160.85 -140.78
N GLY A 110 -57.92 -159.69 -140.12
CA GLY A 110 -58.35 -159.50 -138.71
C GLY A 110 -57.38 -158.88 -137.69
N VAL A 111 -56.86 -157.65 -137.86
CA VAL A 111 -56.22 -156.86 -136.76
C VAL A 111 -56.36 -155.35 -137.05
N THR A 112 -57.43 -154.69 -136.58
CA THR A 112 -57.66 -153.23 -136.77
C THR A 112 -58.09 -152.50 -135.49
N ALA A 113 -58.06 -153.15 -134.32
CA ALA A 113 -58.57 -152.57 -133.06
C ALA A 113 -57.48 -151.98 -132.14
N ALA A 114 -56.21 -152.40 -132.23
CA ALA A 114 -55.15 -152.01 -131.29
C ALA A 114 -54.45 -150.66 -131.60
N ASP A 115 -54.53 -150.16 -132.85
CA ASP A 115 -53.87 -148.90 -133.26
C ASP A 115 -54.61 -147.62 -132.81
N GLY A 116 -55.85 -147.75 -132.32
CA GLY A 116 -56.67 -146.61 -131.89
C GLY A 116 -56.26 -146.01 -130.53
N GLU A 117 -55.93 -146.84 -129.55
CA GLU A 117 -55.63 -146.40 -128.17
C GLU A 117 -54.29 -145.66 -128.03
N ILE A 118 -53.26 -146.06 -128.80
CA ILE A 118 -51.91 -145.48 -128.71
C ILE A 118 -51.87 -144.02 -129.19
N ARG A 119 -52.78 -143.63 -130.09
CA ARG A 119 -52.84 -142.25 -130.59
C ARG A 119 -53.43 -141.27 -129.56
N GLY A 120 -54.31 -141.73 -128.68
CA GLY A 120 -54.96 -140.90 -127.65
C GLY A 120 -53.99 -140.43 -126.56
N LEU A 121 -53.23 -141.37 -125.98
CA LEU A 121 -52.27 -141.07 -124.90
C LEU A 121 -51.14 -140.11 -125.33
N ARG A 122 -50.77 -140.12 -126.62
CA ARG A 122 -49.80 -139.16 -127.17
C ARG A 122 -50.34 -137.73 -127.23
N GLY A 123 -51.65 -137.53 -127.33
CA GLY A 123 -52.28 -136.21 -127.30
C GLY A 123 -52.23 -135.59 -125.92
N GLU A 124 -52.62 -136.35 -124.89
CA GLU A 124 -52.63 -135.91 -123.49
C GLU A 124 -51.23 -135.53 -122.97
N LEU A 125 -50.20 -136.26 -123.39
CA LEU A 125 -48.81 -135.97 -123.00
C LEU A 125 -48.29 -134.64 -123.56
N ALA A 126 -48.72 -134.25 -124.76
CA ALA A 126 -48.32 -132.98 -125.37
C ALA A 126 -48.98 -131.78 -124.68
N GLU A 127 -50.23 -131.93 -124.24
CA GLU A 127 -50.99 -130.91 -123.51
C GLU A 127 -50.37 -130.65 -122.13
N ALA A 128 -50.05 -131.70 -121.37
CA ALA A 128 -49.35 -131.59 -120.09
C ALA A 128 -47.97 -130.90 -120.21
N HIS A 129 -47.25 -131.16 -121.30
CA HIS A 129 -45.98 -130.46 -121.56
C HIS A 129 -46.18 -128.96 -121.81
N GLY A 130 -47.25 -128.58 -122.51
CA GLY A 130 -47.61 -127.18 -122.72
C GLY A 130 -47.94 -126.44 -121.43
N GLU A 131 -48.65 -127.09 -120.50
CA GLU A 131 -48.96 -126.53 -119.18
C GLU A 131 -47.70 -126.34 -118.31
N ILE A 132 -46.78 -127.31 -118.32
CA ILE A 132 -45.51 -127.23 -117.59
C ILE A 132 -44.66 -126.06 -118.08
N GLU A 133 -44.52 -125.89 -119.39
CA GLU A 133 -43.78 -124.75 -119.95
C GLU A 133 -44.48 -123.41 -119.66
N GLY A 134 -45.81 -123.37 -119.63
CA GLY A 134 -46.57 -122.19 -119.22
C GLY A 134 -46.35 -121.80 -117.74
N LEU A 135 -46.34 -122.78 -116.83
CA LEU A 135 -46.04 -122.58 -115.41
C LEU A 135 -44.58 -122.16 -115.19
N ARG A 136 -43.66 -122.75 -115.96
CA ARG A 136 -42.24 -122.38 -115.94
C ARG A 136 -42.03 -120.93 -116.36
N GLY A 137 -42.76 -120.47 -117.39
CA GLY A 137 -42.79 -119.06 -117.80
C GLY A 137 -43.30 -118.14 -116.69
N LYS A 138 -44.41 -118.48 -116.03
CA LYS A 138 -44.97 -117.72 -114.90
C LYS A 138 -44.01 -117.66 -113.71
N PHE A 139 -43.37 -118.77 -113.36
CA PHE A 139 -42.41 -118.84 -112.27
C PHE A 139 -41.18 -117.97 -112.55
N SER A 140 -40.68 -118.00 -113.79
CA SER A 140 -39.57 -117.13 -114.22
C SER A 140 -39.92 -115.64 -114.11
N ALA A 141 -41.14 -115.25 -114.55
CA ALA A 141 -41.60 -113.86 -114.42
C ALA A 141 -41.74 -113.43 -112.95
N LEU A 142 -42.30 -114.29 -112.09
CA LEU A 142 -42.44 -114.03 -110.66
C LEU A 142 -41.08 -113.90 -109.96
N ALA A 143 -40.13 -114.78 -110.29
CA ALA A 143 -38.78 -114.74 -109.76
C ALA A 143 -38.04 -113.45 -110.16
N THR A 144 -38.24 -112.99 -111.39
CA THR A 144 -37.66 -111.73 -111.88
C THR A 144 -38.26 -110.52 -111.15
N ALA A 145 -39.59 -110.47 -111.00
CA ALA A 145 -40.27 -109.40 -110.27
C ALA A 145 -39.84 -109.32 -108.79
N ALA A 146 -39.75 -110.47 -108.11
CA ALA A 146 -39.28 -110.53 -106.73
C ALA A 146 -37.82 -110.06 -106.59
N LEU A 147 -36.95 -110.42 -107.55
CA LEU A 147 -35.56 -109.95 -107.55
C LEU A 147 -35.48 -108.43 -107.77
N ASP A 148 -36.32 -107.85 -108.60
CA ASP A 148 -36.33 -106.39 -108.82
C ASP A 148 -36.89 -105.63 -107.61
N GLU A 149 -37.90 -106.15 -106.92
CA GLU A 149 -38.41 -105.58 -105.67
C GLU A 149 -37.34 -105.63 -104.56
N ILE A 150 -36.61 -106.75 -104.44
CA ILE A 150 -35.48 -106.88 -103.51
C ILE A 150 -34.38 -105.86 -103.83
N LYS A 151 -34.09 -105.59 -105.11
CA LYS A 151 -33.10 -104.57 -105.50
C LYS A 151 -33.55 -103.17 -105.09
N VAL A 152 -34.83 -102.83 -105.29
CA VAL A 152 -35.38 -101.52 -104.90
C VAL A 152 -35.31 -101.34 -103.38
N LEU A 153 -35.71 -102.35 -102.61
CA LEU A 153 -35.64 -102.31 -101.15
C LEU A 153 -34.20 -102.20 -100.63
N ARG A 154 -33.27 -102.98 -101.18
CA ARG A 154 -31.83 -102.85 -100.84
C ARG A 154 -31.28 -101.47 -101.22
N GLY A 155 -31.71 -100.91 -102.35
CA GLY A 155 -31.37 -99.55 -102.75
C GLY A 155 -31.86 -98.50 -101.74
N GLY A 156 -33.09 -98.65 -101.24
CA GLY A 156 -33.67 -97.80 -100.20
C GLY A 156 -32.96 -97.95 -98.84
N GLU A 157 -32.63 -99.18 -98.44
CA GLU A 157 -31.88 -99.48 -97.22
C GLU A 157 -30.48 -98.84 -97.26
N LEU A 158 -29.78 -98.95 -98.39
CA LEU A 158 -28.48 -98.29 -98.61
C LEU A 158 -28.58 -96.76 -98.61
N ALA A 159 -29.67 -96.18 -99.13
CA ALA A 159 -29.90 -94.74 -99.09
C ALA A 159 -30.16 -94.24 -97.66
N ALA A 160 -31.01 -94.93 -96.90
CA ALA A 160 -31.28 -94.61 -95.49
C ALA A 160 -30.04 -94.77 -94.62
N ALA A 161 -29.22 -95.80 -94.85
CA ALA A 161 -27.95 -95.98 -94.14
C ALA A 161 -26.99 -94.81 -94.35
N ARG A 162 -26.88 -94.28 -95.58
CA ARG A 162 -26.07 -93.09 -95.89
C ARG A 162 -26.62 -91.83 -95.23
N GLU A 163 -27.94 -91.66 -95.18
CA GLU A 163 -28.56 -90.51 -94.50
C GLU A 163 -28.30 -90.54 -92.99
N ILE A 164 -28.42 -91.72 -92.35
CA ILE A 164 -28.09 -91.92 -90.94
C ILE A 164 -26.61 -91.64 -90.67
N GLU A 165 -25.71 -92.08 -91.56
CA GLU A 165 -24.27 -91.78 -91.47
C GLU A 165 -24.02 -90.26 -91.58
N GLY A 166 -24.69 -89.58 -92.50
CA GLY A 166 -24.65 -88.11 -92.64
C GLY A 166 -25.11 -87.39 -91.38
N LEU A 167 -26.28 -87.76 -90.84
CA LEU A 167 -26.81 -87.19 -89.59
C LEU A 167 -25.91 -87.45 -88.38
N ARG A 168 -25.27 -88.62 -88.31
CA ARG A 168 -24.24 -88.90 -87.29
C ARG A 168 -23.02 -87.99 -87.45
N GLY A 169 -22.59 -87.74 -88.69
CA GLY A 169 -21.56 -86.76 -89.00
C GLY A 169 -21.93 -85.35 -88.52
N GLU A 170 -23.16 -84.91 -88.79
CA GLU A 170 -23.67 -83.61 -88.32
C GLU A 170 -23.78 -83.54 -86.79
N LEU A 171 -24.22 -84.62 -86.14
CA LEU A 171 -24.30 -84.70 -84.68
C LEU A 171 -22.91 -84.62 -84.04
N THR A 172 -21.92 -85.34 -84.57
CA THR A 172 -20.54 -85.26 -84.04
C THR A 172 -19.93 -83.87 -84.25
N ALA A 173 -20.19 -83.23 -85.39
CA ALA A 173 -19.75 -81.86 -85.65
C ALA A 173 -20.40 -80.84 -84.69
N THR A 174 -21.69 -81.00 -84.37
CA THR A 174 -22.39 -80.13 -83.41
C THR A 174 -21.93 -80.37 -81.97
N GLN A 175 -21.67 -81.63 -81.59
CA GLN A 175 -21.04 -81.96 -80.30
C GLN A 175 -19.65 -81.33 -80.16
N GLY A 176 -18.84 -81.36 -81.23
CA GLY A 176 -17.54 -80.68 -81.25
C GLY A 176 -17.65 -79.16 -81.06
N LYS A 177 -18.62 -78.52 -81.74
CA LYS A 177 -18.91 -77.08 -81.55
C LYS A 177 -19.36 -76.77 -80.12
N LEU A 178 -20.21 -77.62 -79.53
CA LEU A 178 -20.68 -77.48 -78.15
C LEU A 178 -19.52 -77.62 -77.15
N ALA A 179 -18.64 -78.60 -77.35
CA ALA A 179 -17.45 -78.78 -76.52
C ALA A 179 -16.53 -77.55 -76.59
N GLY A 180 -16.30 -76.99 -77.78
CA GLY A 180 -15.54 -75.75 -77.95
C GLY A 180 -16.19 -74.54 -77.25
N ALA A 181 -17.52 -74.42 -77.34
CA ALA A 181 -18.26 -73.36 -76.64
C ALA A 181 -18.17 -73.49 -75.10
N LEU A 182 -18.20 -74.72 -74.56
CA LEU A 182 -18.04 -74.96 -73.13
C LEU A 182 -16.66 -74.54 -72.63
N VAL A 183 -15.59 -74.87 -73.37
CA VAL A 183 -14.22 -74.44 -73.03
C VAL A 183 -14.10 -72.92 -73.04
N LEU A 184 -14.73 -72.23 -74.00
CA LEU A 184 -14.77 -70.76 -74.03
C LEU A 184 -15.52 -70.19 -72.81
N VAL A 185 -16.65 -70.78 -72.42
CA VAL A 185 -17.41 -70.35 -71.24
C VAL A 185 -16.60 -70.54 -69.95
N GLU A 186 -15.87 -71.65 -69.82
CA GLU A 186 -14.97 -71.89 -68.70
C GLU A 186 -13.82 -70.89 -68.66
N GLY A 187 -13.23 -70.58 -69.82
CA GLY A 187 -12.22 -69.53 -69.96
C GLY A 187 -12.72 -68.16 -69.51
N LEU A 188 -13.88 -67.73 -70.03
CA LEU A 188 -14.53 -66.47 -69.63
C LEU A 188 -14.88 -66.44 -68.15
N ARG A 189 -15.26 -67.57 -67.56
CA ARG A 189 -15.50 -67.68 -66.11
C ARG A 189 -14.21 -67.51 -65.30
N GLY A 190 -13.08 -68.03 -65.80
CA GLY A 190 -11.75 -67.82 -65.24
C GLY A 190 -11.31 -66.35 -65.30
N GLU A 191 -11.54 -65.69 -66.44
CA GLU A 191 -11.28 -64.26 -66.59
C GLU A 191 -12.18 -63.42 -65.65
N LEU A 192 -13.46 -63.76 -65.56
CA LEU A 192 -14.43 -63.08 -64.69
C LEU A 192 -14.09 -63.24 -63.20
N THR A 193 -13.64 -64.41 -62.77
CA THR A 193 -13.20 -64.64 -61.39
C THR A 193 -11.93 -63.84 -61.07
N THR A 194 -10.99 -63.78 -62.01
CA THR A 194 -9.79 -62.94 -61.88
C THR A 194 -10.15 -61.45 -61.80
N ALA A 195 -11.08 -60.99 -62.64
CA ALA A 195 -11.55 -59.60 -62.62
C ALA A 195 -12.25 -59.26 -61.30
N HIS A 196 -13.09 -60.15 -60.77
CA HIS A 196 -13.71 -59.97 -59.45
C HIS A 196 -12.67 -59.92 -58.33
N GLY A 197 -11.63 -60.75 -58.36
CA GLY A 197 -10.55 -60.71 -57.38
C GLY A 197 -9.80 -59.37 -57.40
N LYS A 198 -9.50 -58.84 -58.59
CA LYS A 198 -8.89 -57.50 -58.74
C LYS A 198 -9.82 -56.39 -58.22
N LEU A 199 -11.12 -56.49 -58.49
CA LEU A 199 -12.11 -55.52 -58.02
C LEU A 199 -12.26 -55.54 -56.50
N ALA A 200 -12.26 -56.72 -55.88
CA ALA A 200 -12.30 -56.86 -54.43
C ALA A 200 -11.08 -56.22 -53.77
N ASN A 201 -9.87 -56.51 -54.27
CA ASN A 201 -8.65 -55.91 -53.75
C ASN A 201 -8.65 -54.37 -53.88
N ALA A 202 -9.12 -53.85 -55.02
CA ALA A 202 -9.23 -52.41 -55.22
C ALA A 202 -10.27 -51.78 -54.28
N HIS A 203 -11.36 -52.51 -53.98
CA HIS A 203 -12.36 -52.06 -53.02
C HIS A 203 -11.78 -51.97 -51.61
N ASP A 204 -11.06 -53.01 -51.17
CA ASP A 204 -10.40 -53.05 -49.86
C ASP A 204 -9.36 -51.92 -49.72
N GLU A 205 -8.60 -51.65 -50.78
CA GLU A 205 -7.63 -50.55 -50.82
C GLU A 205 -8.31 -49.18 -50.71
N ILE A 206 -9.42 -48.97 -51.43
CA ILE A 206 -10.22 -47.74 -51.33
C ILE A 206 -10.80 -47.59 -49.92
N GLU A 207 -11.32 -48.66 -49.33
CA GLU A 207 -11.89 -48.64 -47.98
C GLU A 207 -10.83 -48.27 -46.94
N ALA A 208 -9.64 -48.85 -47.04
CA ALA A 208 -8.50 -48.53 -46.19
C ALA A 208 -8.10 -47.05 -46.32
N LEU A 209 -7.99 -46.54 -47.54
CA LEU A 209 -7.67 -45.12 -47.80
C LEU A 209 -8.76 -44.18 -47.27
N CYS A 210 -10.04 -44.52 -47.45
CA CYS A 210 -11.15 -43.73 -46.93
C CYS A 210 -11.18 -43.69 -45.41
N SER A 211 -10.87 -44.81 -44.75
CA SER A 211 -10.77 -44.91 -43.29
C SER A 211 -9.61 -44.07 -42.75
N ALA A 212 -8.42 -44.17 -43.38
CA ALA A 212 -7.26 -43.35 -43.03
C ALA A 212 -7.55 -41.85 -43.18
N ALA A 213 -8.14 -41.44 -44.31
CA ALA A 213 -8.52 -40.05 -44.55
C ALA A 213 -9.56 -39.54 -43.54
N HIS A 214 -10.54 -40.36 -43.16
CA HIS A 214 -11.49 -40.00 -42.10
C HIS A 214 -10.79 -39.81 -40.74
N GLY A 215 -9.84 -40.68 -40.40
CA GLY A 215 -9.04 -40.55 -39.18
C GLY A 215 -8.25 -39.25 -39.13
N GLU A 216 -7.60 -38.87 -40.23
CA GLU A 216 -6.87 -37.59 -40.33
C GLU A 216 -7.82 -36.38 -40.22
N ILE A 217 -8.96 -36.42 -40.89
CA ILE A 217 -9.98 -35.34 -40.84
C ILE A 217 -10.52 -35.17 -39.42
N GLU A 218 -10.83 -36.26 -38.72
CA GLU A 218 -11.30 -36.20 -37.33
C GLU A 218 -10.21 -35.70 -36.38
N GLY A 219 -8.94 -36.08 -36.60
CA GLY A 219 -7.79 -35.52 -35.88
C GLY A 219 -7.69 -34.00 -36.05
N LEU A 220 -7.70 -33.51 -37.29
CA LEU A 220 -7.65 -32.08 -37.61
C LEU A 220 -8.85 -31.31 -37.04
N ARG A 221 -10.05 -31.91 -37.05
CA ARG A 221 -11.24 -31.35 -36.40
C ARG A 221 -11.06 -31.21 -34.88
N GLY A 222 -10.45 -32.20 -34.24
CA GLY A 222 -10.10 -32.16 -32.81
C GLY A 222 -9.12 -31.03 -32.50
N GLU A 223 -8.07 -30.89 -33.30
CA GLU A 223 -7.09 -29.80 -33.18
C GLU A 223 -7.74 -28.43 -33.39
N LEU A 224 -8.58 -28.27 -34.41
CA LEU A 224 -9.31 -27.03 -34.69
C LEU A 224 -10.25 -26.65 -33.54
N THR A 225 -10.96 -27.63 -32.98
CA THR A 225 -11.87 -27.43 -31.83
C THR A 225 -11.09 -26.96 -30.59
N THR A 226 -9.91 -27.55 -30.36
CA THR A 226 -9.01 -27.16 -29.28
C THR A 226 -8.48 -25.74 -29.48
N ALA A 227 -8.04 -25.41 -30.69
CA ALA A 227 -7.57 -24.07 -31.04
C ALA A 227 -8.69 -23.02 -30.88
N HIS A 228 -9.90 -23.34 -31.34
CA HIS A 228 -11.07 -22.47 -31.19
C HIS A 228 -11.40 -22.21 -29.71
N SER A 229 -11.35 -23.24 -28.87
CA SER A 229 -11.58 -23.11 -27.42
C SER A 229 -10.55 -22.20 -26.76
N LYS A 230 -9.26 -22.32 -27.13
CA LYS A 230 -8.18 -21.43 -26.66
C LYS A 230 -8.41 -19.99 -27.11
N LEU A 231 -8.83 -19.77 -28.36
CA LEU A 231 -9.14 -18.45 -28.90
C LEU A 231 -10.31 -17.80 -28.15
N MET A 232 -11.39 -18.54 -27.89
CA MET A 232 -12.54 -18.04 -27.12
C MET A 232 -12.14 -17.65 -25.70
N ALA A 233 -11.29 -18.44 -25.04
CA ALA A 233 -10.76 -18.10 -23.72
C ALA A 233 -9.90 -16.82 -23.75
N ALA A 234 -9.03 -16.66 -24.75
CA ALA A 234 -8.22 -15.46 -24.94
C ALA A 234 -9.10 -14.22 -25.21
N HIS A 235 -10.13 -14.37 -26.05
CA HIS A 235 -11.09 -13.30 -26.31
C HIS A 235 -11.84 -12.89 -25.04
N GLY A 236 -12.23 -13.85 -24.19
CA GLY A 236 -12.83 -13.59 -22.88
C GLY A 236 -11.92 -12.74 -21.99
N LYS A 237 -10.63 -13.11 -21.89
CA LYS A 237 -9.62 -12.34 -21.14
C LYS A 237 -9.44 -10.93 -21.70
N LEU A 238 -9.36 -10.77 -23.02
CA LEU A 238 -9.26 -9.45 -23.67
C LEU A 238 -10.49 -8.58 -23.38
N THR A 239 -11.68 -9.18 -23.38
CA THR A 239 -12.94 -8.48 -23.10
C THR A 239 -12.97 -7.99 -21.65
N ALA A 240 -12.52 -8.82 -20.70
CA ALA A 240 -12.41 -8.43 -19.28
C ALA A 240 -11.42 -7.28 -19.09
N ALA A 241 -10.21 -7.37 -19.66
CA ALA A 241 -9.20 -6.31 -19.59
C ALA A 241 -9.71 -4.98 -20.21
N ARG A 242 -10.49 -5.05 -21.29
CA ARG A 242 -11.12 -3.87 -21.88
C ARG A 242 -12.16 -3.23 -20.94
N GLY A 243 -12.87 -4.05 -20.15
CA GLY A 243 -13.76 -3.59 -19.09
C GLY A 243 -13.00 -2.82 -18.00
N GLU A 244 -11.93 -3.41 -17.47
CA GLU A 244 -11.07 -2.78 -16.45
C GLU A 244 -10.48 -1.44 -16.93
N ILE A 245 -10.02 -1.36 -18.19
CA ILE A 245 -9.56 -0.10 -18.80
C ILE A 245 -10.71 0.93 -18.87
N GLY A 246 -11.92 0.49 -19.15
CA GLY A 246 -13.12 1.33 -19.15
C GLY A 246 -13.40 1.94 -17.77
N ASP A 247 -13.34 1.12 -16.73
CA ASP A 247 -13.56 1.53 -15.34
C ASP A 247 -12.49 2.54 -14.90
N LEU A 248 -11.21 2.25 -15.16
CA LEU A 248 -10.09 3.16 -14.88
C LEU A 248 -10.23 4.51 -15.60
N ARG A 249 -10.72 4.52 -16.85
CA ARG A 249 -11.00 5.77 -17.56
C ARG A 249 -12.14 6.57 -16.91
N GLY A 250 -13.16 5.89 -16.38
CA GLY A 250 -14.24 6.52 -15.63
C GLY A 250 -13.74 7.18 -14.34
N GLU A 251 -12.89 6.48 -13.59
CA GLU A 251 -12.22 7.01 -12.39
C GLU A 251 -11.35 8.23 -12.72
N LEU A 252 -10.53 8.14 -13.77
CA LEU A 252 -9.68 9.24 -14.23
C LEU A 252 -10.49 10.47 -14.64
N THR A 253 -11.63 10.27 -15.31
CA THR A 253 -12.53 11.38 -15.70
C THR A 253 -13.11 12.06 -14.47
N THR A 254 -13.51 11.28 -13.46
CA THR A 254 -14.02 11.80 -12.18
C THR A 254 -12.95 12.58 -11.43
N ALA A 255 -11.72 12.07 -11.38
CA ALA A 255 -10.59 12.77 -10.76
C ALA A 255 -10.29 14.11 -11.45
N HIS A 256 -10.28 14.14 -12.78
CA HIS A 256 -10.13 15.38 -13.54
C HIS A 256 -11.24 16.39 -13.25
N GLY A 257 -12.50 15.95 -13.15
CA GLY A 257 -13.62 16.82 -12.76
C GLY A 257 -13.43 17.45 -11.38
N LYS A 258 -12.98 16.66 -10.39
CA LYS A 258 -12.65 17.18 -9.06
C LYS A 258 -11.50 18.18 -9.09
N LEU A 259 -10.44 17.90 -9.86
CA LEU A 259 -9.30 18.79 -10.01
C LEU A 259 -9.69 20.12 -10.66
N ALA A 260 -10.52 20.09 -11.70
CA ALA A 260 -11.06 21.30 -12.32
C ALA A 260 -11.86 22.14 -11.32
N GLY A 261 -12.72 21.50 -10.51
CA GLY A 261 -13.47 22.20 -9.45
C GLY A 261 -12.55 22.85 -8.42
N ARG A 262 -11.50 22.14 -7.97
CA ARG A 262 -10.50 22.71 -7.05
C ARG A 262 -9.73 23.88 -7.66
N HIS A 263 -9.42 23.79 -8.95
CA HIS A 263 -8.76 24.87 -9.68
C HIS A 263 -9.63 26.12 -9.76
N ASP A 264 -10.94 25.96 -10.00
CA ASP A 264 -11.89 27.06 -10.00
C ASP A 264 -12.10 27.65 -8.59
N GLU A 265 -12.14 26.82 -7.54
CA GLU A 265 -12.13 27.29 -6.14
C GLU A 265 -10.90 28.14 -5.84
N ILE A 266 -9.70 27.68 -6.23
CA ILE A 266 -8.44 28.43 -6.03
C ILE A 266 -8.44 29.73 -6.83
N LYS A 267 -8.90 29.72 -8.08
CA LYS A 267 -9.06 30.94 -8.87
C LYS A 267 -10.06 31.91 -8.26
N GLY A 268 -11.10 31.39 -7.61
CA GLY A 268 -12.13 32.17 -6.92
C GLY A 268 -11.67 32.77 -5.59
N LEU A 269 -10.57 32.28 -5.01
CA LEU A 269 -9.91 32.96 -3.89
C LEU A 269 -9.31 34.27 -4.42
N ASP A 270 -10.05 35.36 -4.25
CA ASP A 270 -9.64 36.70 -4.65
C ASP A 270 -8.51 37.22 -3.75
N TYR A 271 -7.31 36.70 -4.00
CA TYR A 271 -6.08 37.10 -3.35
C TYR A 271 -5.85 38.62 -3.51
N LYS A 272 -6.31 39.23 -4.61
CA LYS A 272 -6.20 40.67 -4.82
C LYS A 272 -7.11 41.47 -3.88
N ALA A 273 -8.32 40.98 -3.59
CA ALA A 273 -9.17 41.59 -2.57
C ALA A 273 -8.56 41.45 -1.16
N LEU A 274 -7.94 40.31 -0.85
CA LEU A 274 -7.25 40.12 0.43
C LEU A 274 -6.02 41.03 0.55
N GLU A 275 -5.20 41.09 -0.49
CA GLU A 275 -4.04 41.98 -0.60
C GLU A 275 -4.47 43.45 -0.47
N GLY A 276 -5.58 43.84 -1.12
CA GLY A 276 -6.18 45.16 -0.96
C GLY A 276 -6.58 45.46 0.48
N ARG A 277 -7.19 44.49 1.19
CA ARG A 277 -7.55 44.65 2.61
C ARG A 277 -6.33 44.77 3.52
N VAL A 278 -5.26 44.00 3.26
CA VAL A 278 -4.00 44.09 4.01
C VAL A 278 -3.38 45.48 3.85
N LEU A 279 -3.26 45.97 2.60
CA LEU A 279 -2.74 47.32 2.33
C LEU A 279 -3.56 48.41 3.03
N ASP A 280 -4.87 48.25 3.11
CA ASP A 280 -5.75 49.20 3.80
C ASP A 280 -5.57 49.17 5.32
N LEU A 281 -5.38 47.98 5.89
CA LEU A 281 -5.05 47.80 7.31
C LEU A 281 -3.69 48.40 7.65
N GLU A 282 -2.67 48.20 6.80
CA GLU A 282 -1.35 48.80 6.98
C GLU A 282 -1.41 50.34 6.99
N LYS A 283 -2.20 50.94 6.08
CA LYS A 283 -2.42 52.39 6.07
C LYS A 283 -3.06 52.87 7.38
N LYS A 284 -4.08 52.16 7.88
CA LYS A 284 -4.75 52.48 9.16
C LYS A 284 -3.82 52.33 10.36
N LEU A 285 -2.99 51.28 10.37
CA LEU A 285 -1.99 51.06 11.41
C LEU A 285 -0.95 52.19 11.43
N ARG A 286 -0.42 52.56 10.26
CA ARG A 286 0.54 53.67 10.13
C ARG A 286 -0.05 55.00 10.60
N ALA A 287 -1.31 55.29 10.27
CA ALA A 287 -2.01 56.47 10.76
C ALA A 287 -2.18 56.45 12.29
N SER A 288 -2.49 55.29 12.87
CA SER A 288 -2.64 55.11 14.32
C SER A 288 -1.31 55.27 15.05
N HIS A 289 -0.22 54.72 14.52
CA HIS A 289 1.13 54.97 15.02
C HIS A 289 1.52 56.44 14.97
N GLY A 290 1.16 57.17 13.89
CA GLY A 290 1.38 58.62 13.82
C GLY A 290 0.67 59.39 14.93
N LYS A 291 -0.58 59.02 15.24
CA LYS A 291 -1.34 59.61 16.36
C LYS A 291 -0.69 59.28 17.72
N LEU A 292 -0.25 58.03 17.91
CA LEU A 292 0.41 57.60 19.14
C LEU A 292 1.73 58.34 19.35
N ALA A 293 2.54 58.50 18.30
CA ALA A 293 3.78 59.26 18.35
C ALA A 293 3.52 60.73 18.75
N ALA A 294 2.51 61.37 18.17
CA ALA A 294 2.13 62.74 18.53
C ALA A 294 1.68 62.85 20.00
N ALA A 295 0.89 61.89 20.49
CA ALA A 295 0.48 61.83 21.89
C ALA A 295 1.68 61.62 22.83
N HIS A 296 2.63 60.76 22.44
CA HIS A 296 3.86 60.54 23.21
C HIS A 296 4.71 61.82 23.30
N SER A 297 4.88 62.55 22.20
CA SER A 297 5.58 63.84 22.21
C SER A 297 4.90 64.86 23.14
N LEU A 298 3.56 64.86 23.18
CA LEU A 298 2.80 65.74 24.08
C LEU A 298 2.98 65.35 25.55
N ILE A 299 2.98 64.05 25.87
CA ILE A 299 3.27 63.54 27.21
C ILE A 299 4.69 63.92 27.64
N GLN A 300 5.69 63.78 26.75
CA GLN A 300 7.07 64.19 27.04
C GLN A 300 7.17 65.70 27.32
N ALA A 301 6.47 66.53 26.55
CA ALA A 301 6.44 67.97 26.77
C ALA A 301 5.83 68.30 28.15
N LEU A 302 4.66 67.73 28.47
CA LEU A 302 4.01 67.91 29.77
C LEU A 302 4.88 67.39 30.93
N HIS A 303 5.58 66.28 30.74
CA HIS A 303 6.49 65.74 31.74
C HIS A 303 7.69 66.68 31.97
N GLY A 304 8.21 67.31 30.91
CA GLY A 304 9.22 68.35 31.00
C GLY A 304 8.73 69.57 31.80
N GLU A 305 7.51 70.05 31.52
CA GLU A 305 6.88 71.14 32.28
C GLU A 305 6.69 70.78 33.76
N LEU A 306 6.21 69.57 34.05
CA LEU A 306 6.03 69.08 35.41
C LEU A 306 7.36 68.97 36.17
N THR A 307 8.40 68.45 35.52
CA THR A 307 9.75 68.34 36.11
C THR A 307 10.31 69.72 36.44
N ALA A 308 10.13 70.70 35.55
CA ALA A 308 10.54 72.07 35.79
C ALA A 308 9.75 72.73 36.94
N ALA A 309 8.44 72.48 37.03
CA ALA A 309 7.61 72.96 38.13
C ALA A 309 8.02 72.31 39.47
N HIS A 310 8.29 71.01 39.47
CA HIS A 310 8.78 70.28 40.64
C HIS A 310 10.14 70.81 41.11
N GLY A 311 11.09 71.05 40.20
CA GLY A 311 12.38 71.66 40.55
C GLY A 311 12.25 73.04 41.21
N LYS A 312 11.33 73.88 40.72
CA LYS A 312 11.02 75.18 41.35
C LYS A 312 10.41 75.04 42.74
N LEU A 313 9.58 74.01 42.96
CA LEU A 313 8.98 73.73 44.27
C LEU A 313 10.06 73.27 45.27
N MET A 314 10.95 72.36 44.85
CA MET A 314 12.05 71.87 45.69
C MET A 314 13.01 73.00 46.09
N ALA A 315 13.38 73.87 45.14
CA ALA A 315 14.22 75.04 45.45
C ALA A 315 13.54 75.98 46.47
N ARG A 316 12.23 76.20 46.35
CA ARG A 316 11.47 76.99 47.33
C ARG A 316 11.34 76.32 48.70
N HIS A 317 11.33 74.99 48.75
CA HIS A 317 11.32 74.25 50.00
C HIS A 317 12.67 74.38 50.71
N GLU A 318 13.76 74.25 49.95
CA GLU A 318 15.14 74.35 50.45
C GLU A 318 15.47 75.76 50.96
N GLU A 319 14.95 76.81 50.31
CA GLU A 319 15.05 78.21 50.79
C GLU A 319 14.24 78.48 52.08
N MET A 320 13.32 77.59 52.47
CA MET A 320 12.42 77.80 53.62
C MET A 320 12.86 77.07 54.89
N GLU A 321 13.83 76.14 54.81
CA GLU A 321 14.42 75.45 55.96
C GLU A 321 15.86 75.96 56.23
N GLU A 322 16.00 76.97 57.10
CA GLU A 322 17.29 77.19 57.77
C GLU A 322 17.57 75.93 58.63
N GLY A 323 18.53 75.08 58.23
CA GLY A 323 18.90 73.89 59.00
C GLY A 323 19.62 74.22 60.32
N LEU A 324 19.76 73.23 61.21
CA LEU A 324 20.57 73.40 62.42
C LEU A 324 22.04 73.55 62.04
N ASP A 325 22.69 74.63 62.46
CA ASP A 325 24.14 74.80 62.31
C ASP A 325 24.86 73.97 63.37
N TYR A 326 25.06 72.68 63.07
CA TYR A 326 25.64 71.71 63.99
C TYR A 326 27.11 72.03 64.33
N GLU A 327 27.88 72.55 63.38
CA GLU A 327 29.29 72.88 63.60
C GLU A 327 29.43 74.05 64.56
N ALA A 328 28.61 75.11 64.39
CA ALA A 328 28.59 76.22 65.32
C ALA A 328 28.12 75.80 66.72
N LEU A 329 27.14 74.90 66.84
CA LEU A 329 26.69 74.38 68.13
C LEU A 329 27.79 73.54 68.81
N GLU A 330 28.45 72.65 68.08
CA GLU A 330 29.57 71.86 68.63
C GLU A 330 30.69 72.76 69.13
N GLN A 331 31.10 73.75 68.33
CA GLN A 331 32.13 74.70 68.74
C GLN A 331 31.71 75.47 69.99
N ARG A 332 30.45 75.93 70.07
CA ARG A 332 29.92 76.60 71.26
C ARG A 332 30.00 75.72 72.51
N VAL A 333 29.64 74.43 72.42
CA VAL A 333 29.73 73.50 73.56
C VAL A 333 31.18 73.24 73.94
N ARG A 334 32.09 73.08 72.97
CA ARG A 334 33.54 72.95 73.24
C ARG A 334 34.08 74.15 74.00
N ASP A 335 33.69 75.37 73.61
CA ASP A 335 34.11 76.59 74.28
C ASP A 335 33.56 76.68 75.71
N LEU A 336 32.34 76.20 75.95
CA LEU A 336 31.72 76.18 77.28
C LEU A 336 32.43 75.25 78.27
N VAL A 337 32.96 74.12 77.80
CA VAL A 337 33.61 73.11 78.66
C VAL A 337 35.14 73.22 78.72
N LYS A 338 35.73 74.20 78.03
CA LYS A 338 37.19 74.30 77.87
C LYS A 338 37.93 74.64 79.18
N GLU A 339 37.31 75.44 80.04
CA GLU A 339 37.93 75.98 81.26
C GLU A 339 37.18 75.57 82.55
N GLU A 340 36.19 74.69 82.43
CA GLU A 340 35.36 74.18 83.53
C GLU A 340 35.23 72.67 83.36
N ASP A 341 35.49 71.90 84.42
CA ASP A 341 35.38 70.43 84.40
C ASP A 341 34.20 69.91 85.23
N ASP A 342 33.48 70.74 86.01
CA ASP A 342 32.29 70.29 86.73
C ASP A 342 31.21 69.78 85.78
N ALA A 343 30.98 68.47 85.79
CA ALA A 343 30.04 67.82 84.88
C ALA A 343 28.62 68.40 85.00
N PHE A 344 28.18 68.78 86.21
CA PHE A 344 26.84 69.30 86.40
C PHE A 344 26.65 70.67 85.75
N SER A 345 27.61 71.58 85.92
CA SER A 345 27.61 72.91 85.30
C SER A 345 27.71 72.81 83.78
N ASN A 346 28.58 71.94 83.28
CA ASN A 346 28.77 71.72 81.85
C ASN A 346 27.53 71.13 81.17
N VAL A 347 26.91 70.10 81.74
CA VAL A 347 25.67 69.56 81.15
C VAL A 347 24.48 70.50 81.29
N ALA A 348 24.45 71.38 82.30
CA ALA A 348 23.45 72.44 82.40
C ALA A 348 23.57 73.46 81.25
N ASN A 349 24.78 73.94 80.99
CA ASN A 349 25.05 74.85 79.88
C ASN A 349 24.85 74.18 78.52
N ALA A 350 25.25 72.92 78.37
CA ALA A 350 25.00 72.15 77.14
C ALA A 350 23.50 71.96 76.88
N SER A 351 22.70 71.64 77.90
CA SER A 351 21.25 71.56 77.78
C SER A 351 20.66 72.87 77.26
N ALA A 352 21.12 74.01 77.79
CA ALA A 352 20.71 75.33 77.36
C ALA A 352 21.07 75.62 75.89
N ALA A 353 22.32 75.34 75.51
CA ALA A 353 22.83 75.60 74.17
C ALA A 353 22.12 74.74 73.10
N ILE A 354 21.93 73.45 73.39
CA ILE A 354 21.22 72.53 72.50
C ILE A 354 19.75 72.95 72.34
N TRP A 355 19.07 73.24 73.46
CA TRP A 355 17.69 73.73 73.46
C TRP A 355 17.53 74.99 72.62
N GLU A 356 18.37 76.00 72.86
CA GLU A 356 18.33 77.26 72.13
C GLU A 356 18.56 77.05 70.63
N ALA A 357 19.57 76.26 70.25
CA ALA A 357 19.89 75.99 68.86
C ALA A 357 18.72 75.30 68.14
N ILE A 358 18.19 74.21 68.73
CA ILE A 358 17.07 73.47 68.14
C ILE A 358 15.83 74.36 68.02
N ARG A 359 15.50 75.15 69.05
CA ARG A 359 14.29 75.98 69.03
C ARG A 359 14.42 77.23 68.17
N LYS A 360 15.61 77.79 68.00
CA LYS A 360 15.86 78.90 67.07
C LYS A 360 15.48 78.51 65.65
N VAL A 361 15.82 77.28 65.25
CA VAL A 361 15.58 76.75 63.91
C VAL A 361 14.18 76.14 63.77
N ARG A 362 13.79 75.27 64.69
CA ARG A 362 12.57 74.46 64.56
C ARG A 362 11.35 75.04 65.28
N GLY A 363 11.52 76.14 66.02
CA GLY A 363 10.43 76.85 66.70
C GLY A 363 9.60 75.94 67.60
N ALA A 364 8.27 76.02 67.46
CA ALA A 364 7.33 75.17 68.21
C ALA A 364 7.36 73.69 67.80
N ARG A 365 7.95 73.36 66.65
CA ARG A 365 8.16 71.97 66.18
C ARG A 365 9.52 71.41 66.59
N GLY A 366 10.36 72.21 67.25
CA GLY A 366 11.63 71.75 67.83
C GLY A 366 11.43 71.03 69.15
N ALA A 367 12.54 70.62 69.75
CA ALA A 367 12.52 69.86 71.00
C ALA A 367 11.67 70.54 72.09
N ASN A 368 10.79 69.76 72.73
CA ASN A 368 10.00 70.17 73.91
C ASN A 368 10.66 69.75 75.23
N TRP A 369 11.65 68.86 75.16
CA TRP A 369 12.55 68.57 76.28
C TRP A 369 13.99 68.35 75.78
N VAL A 370 14.99 68.89 76.47
CA VAL A 370 16.43 68.63 76.22
C VAL A 370 17.16 68.60 77.56
N GLY A 371 17.84 67.52 77.89
CA GLY A 371 18.55 67.45 79.14
C GLY A 371 19.30 66.15 79.35
N PHE A 372 19.78 65.96 80.58
CA PHE A 372 20.61 64.82 80.91
C PHE A 372 20.05 64.02 82.08
N TYR A 373 20.21 62.70 82.01
CA TYR A 373 20.12 61.82 83.15
C TYR A 373 21.48 61.21 83.43
N ARG A 374 21.96 61.29 84.67
CA ARG A 374 23.25 60.72 85.07
C ARG A 374 23.08 59.37 85.74
N CYS A 375 24.02 58.46 85.53
CA CYS A 375 24.10 57.24 86.30
C CYS A 375 24.36 57.59 87.77
N LYS A 376 23.55 57.04 88.68
CA LYS A 376 23.70 57.25 90.13
C LYS A 376 23.41 55.96 90.86
N ASP A 377 24.27 55.63 91.82
CA ASP A 377 24.01 54.54 92.75
C ASP A 377 22.99 55.01 93.80
N VAL A 378 21.85 54.34 93.86
CA VAL A 378 20.75 54.68 94.75
C VAL A 378 20.53 53.52 95.71
N GLN A 379 20.66 53.79 97.01
CA GLN A 379 20.38 52.82 98.05
C GLN A 379 18.88 52.50 98.08
N VAL A 380 18.52 51.25 97.76
CA VAL A 380 17.13 50.75 97.74
C VAL A 380 16.77 50.10 99.07
N SER A 381 17.74 49.51 99.77
CA SER A 381 17.62 48.98 101.14
C SER A 381 18.97 49.09 101.88
N ARG A 382 19.00 48.76 103.19
CA ARG A 382 20.24 48.80 103.99
C ARG A 382 21.40 48.00 103.37
N GLU A 383 21.10 46.95 102.62
CA GLU A 383 22.09 46.02 102.05
C GLU A 383 22.10 45.99 100.51
N ARG A 384 21.25 46.78 99.84
CA ARG A 384 21.13 46.75 98.37
C ARG A 384 21.05 48.16 97.79
N SER A 385 21.99 48.47 96.92
CA SER A 385 21.97 49.64 96.05
C SER A 385 21.72 49.21 94.60
N MET A 386 21.25 50.14 93.77
CA MET A 386 20.98 49.91 92.36
C MET A 386 21.33 51.16 91.57
N ILE A 387 21.96 50.96 90.42
CA ILE A 387 22.29 52.03 89.49
C ILE A 387 21.04 52.41 88.71
N LEU A 388 20.72 53.70 88.76
CA LEU A 388 19.60 54.30 88.05
C LEU A 388 20.07 55.52 87.27
N LEU A 389 19.32 55.87 86.24
CA LEU A 389 19.40 57.17 85.60
C LEU A 389 18.67 58.18 86.49
N GLN A 390 19.42 59.07 87.13
CA GLN A 390 18.91 60.15 87.97
C GLN A 390 18.84 61.44 87.17
N LEU A 391 17.69 62.11 87.21
CA LEU A 391 17.49 63.39 86.53
C LEU A 391 18.59 64.40 86.87
N GLY A 392 19.24 64.93 85.83
CA GLY A 392 20.22 66.01 85.85
C GLY A 392 19.63 67.32 85.32
N PRO A 393 20.47 68.29 84.93
CA PRO A 393 20.03 69.53 84.30
C PRO A 393 19.29 69.30 82.99
N PHE A 394 18.28 70.12 82.73
CA PHE A 394 17.46 70.06 81.52
C PHE A 394 16.77 71.40 81.24
N MET A 395 16.29 71.55 80.00
CA MET A 395 15.36 72.57 79.54
C MET A 395 14.07 71.90 79.09
N GLY A 396 12.93 72.29 79.65
CA GLY A 396 11.63 71.70 79.33
C GLY A 396 10.67 71.66 80.52
N ARG A 397 9.60 70.89 80.39
CA ARG A 397 8.65 70.63 81.49
C ARG A 397 9.26 69.70 82.56
N PRO A 398 8.73 69.70 83.80
CA PRO A 398 9.18 68.78 84.84
C PRO A 398 9.14 67.32 84.38
N ALA A 399 10.22 66.57 84.62
CA ALA A 399 10.38 65.20 84.13
C ALA A 399 10.50 64.15 85.25
N CYS A 400 10.53 62.88 84.85
CA CYS A 400 10.66 61.75 85.75
C CYS A 400 11.96 61.83 86.56
N ARG A 401 11.91 61.67 87.89
CA ARG A 401 13.11 61.85 88.72
C ARG A 401 14.13 60.73 88.58
N ARG A 402 13.70 59.50 88.29
CA ARG A 402 14.55 58.30 88.22
C ARG A 402 14.03 57.36 87.15
N ILE A 403 14.94 56.81 86.35
CA ILE A 403 14.66 55.83 85.31
C ILE A 403 15.55 54.60 85.55
N GLN A 404 14.96 53.41 85.50
CA GLN A 404 15.71 52.16 85.61
C GLN A 404 16.46 51.88 84.31
N LEU A 405 17.69 51.34 84.40
CA LEU A 405 18.40 50.86 83.23
C LEU A 405 17.55 49.81 82.50
N GLY A 406 17.49 49.90 81.17
CA GLY A 406 16.64 49.06 80.31
C GLY A 406 15.14 49.39 80.32
N LYS A 407 14.70 50.47 80.99
CA LYS A 407 13.29 50.91 80.97
C LYS A 407 13.12 52.25 80.24
N GLY A 408 12.12 52.32 79.36
CA GLY A 408 11.93 53.47 78.47
C GLY A 408 13.07 53.64 77.46
N VAL A 409 12.97 54.66 76.61
CA VAL A 409 13.98 54.95 75.58
C VAL A 409 15.32 55.33 76.25
N CYS A 410 15.27 56.19 77.27
CA CYS A 410 16.42 56.52 78.12
C CYS A 410 17.15 55.30 78.70
N GLY A 411 16.42 54.38 79.35
CA GLY A 411 17.02 53.18 79.93
C GLY A 411 17.54 52.22 78.86
N ALA A 412 16.88 52.13 77.70
CA ALA A 412 17.34 51.32 76.57
C ALA A 412 18.65 51.85 76.00
N ALA A 413 18.80 53.17 75.82
CA ALA A 413 20.06 53.78 75.39
C ALA A 413 21.20 53.47 76.36
N ALA A 414 20.92 53.58 77.67
CA ALA A 414 21.89 53.32 78.72
C ALA A 414 22.35 51.84 78.75
N ILE A 415 21.43 50.87 78.67
CA ILE A 415 21.81 49.45 78.76
C ILE A 415 22.49 48.94 77.47
N THR A 416 22.07 49.46 76.30
CA THR A 416 22.64 49.05 75.01
C THR A 416 23.94 49.76 74.68
N GLY A 417 24.19 50.92 75.31
CA GLY A 417 25.29 51.80 74.95
C GLY A 417 25.17 52.37 73.53
N LYS A 418 23.96 52.34 72.94
CA LYS A 418 23.67 52.85 71.59
C LYS A 418 22.60 53.92 71.65
N SER A 419 22.76 54.94 70.81
CA SER A 419 21.76 55.99 70.62
C SER A 419 20.43 55.38 70.16
N GLN A 420 19.34 55.90 70.70
CA GLN A 420 17.97 55.53 70.33
C GLN A 420 17.36 56.70 69.58
N LEU A 421 17.17 56.55 68.27
CA LEU A 421 16.44 57.50 67.44
C LEU A 421 15.03 56.92 67.21
N VAL A 422 14.03 57.50 67.88
CA VAL A 422 12.67 56.97 67.93
C VAL A 422 11.73 57.90 67.15
N PRO A 423 11.28 57.52 65.94
CA PRO A 423 10.39 58.34 65.11
C PRO A 423 9.00 58.55 65.71
N ASP A 424 8.48 57.55 66.43
CA ASP A 424 7.23 57.61 67.19
C ASP A 424 7.41 56.95 68.56
N VAL A 425 7.33 57.73 69.63
CA VAL A 425 7.50 57.22 71.01
C VAL A 425 6.37 56.28 71.44
N HIS A 426 5.18 56.38 70.83
CA HIS A 426 4.06 55.50 71.14
C HIS A 426 4.25 54.09 70.57
N GLU A 427 5.11 53.94 69.54
CA GLU A 427 5.48 52.64 68.99
C GLU A 427 6.63 51.97 69.76
N PHE A 428 7.32 52.69 70.65
CA PHE A 428 8.45 52.14 71.41
C PHE A 428 7.97 51.25 72.58
N PRO A 429 8.30 49.95 72.60
CA PRO A 429 7.84 49.04 73.64
C PRO A 429 8.35 49.43 75.04
N GLY A 430 7.43 49.68 75.96
CA GLY A 430 7.78 50.06 77.33
C GLY A 430 8.24 51.51 77.48
N HIS A 431 7.82 52.40 76.57
CA HIS A 431 8.00 53.84 76.67
C HIS A 431 7.49 54.39 78.02
N ILE A 432 8.28 55.28 78.63
CA ILE A 432 7.94 56.01 79.85
C ILE A 432 7.77 57.47 79.46
N ALA A 433 6.53 57.90 79.25
CA ALA A 433 6.26 59.29 78.91
C ALA A 433 6.49 60.20 80.13
N CYS A 434 7.43 61.14 80.02
CA CYS A 434 7.63 62.18 81.03
C CYS A 434 6.95 63.52 80.64
N ASP A 435 6.80 63.80 79.34
CA ASP A 435 5.89 64.84 78.80
C ASP A 435 4.87 64.19 77.85
N GLU A 436 3.59 64.49 78.04
CA GLU A 436 2.49 63.92 77.23
C GLU A 436 2.49 64.41 75.78
N ASN A 437 3.18 65.52 75.52
CA ASN A 437 3.26 66.11 74.18
C ASN A 437 4.36 65.49 73.32
N SER A 438 5.28 64.70 73.89
CA SER A 438 6.38 64.09 73.14
C SER A 438 5.85 63.05 72.15
N GLN A 439 6.24 63.18 70.88
CA GLN A 439 5.84 62.31 69.77
C GLN A 439 7.05 61.58 69.16
N SER A 440 8.25 62.16 69.24
CA SER A 440 9.52 61.48 68.90
C SER A 440 10.58 61.79 69.94
N GLU A 441 11.60 60.94 70.06
CA GLU A 441 12.64 61.05 71.09
C GLU A 441 14.00 60.63 70.51
N LEU A 442 15.06 61.36 70.88
CA LEU A 442 16.44 61.03 70.57
C LEU A 442 17.26 60.99 71.87
N VAL A 443 17.71 59.79 72.24
CA VAL A 443 18.56 59.59 73.41
C VAL A 443 19.95 59.13 73.00
N ILE A 444 20.97 59.85 73.47
CA ILE A 444 22.39 59.59 73.23
C ILE A 444 23.09 59.20 74.53
N PRO A 445 23.73 58.02 74.63
CA PRO A 445 24.54 57.67 75.79
C PRO A 445 25.80 58.55 75.88
N VAL A 446 26.12 59.03 77.09
CA VAL A 446 27.30 59.84 77.38
C VAL A 446 28.35 58.98 78.06
N PHE A 447 29.56 58.97 77.51
CA PHE A 447 30.65 58.12 77.99
C PHE A 447 31.86 58.92 78.45
N ALA A 448 32.33 58.68 79.67
CA ALA A 448 33.62 59.18 80.12
C ALA A 448 34.74 58.18 79.76
N PRO A 449 35.90 58.65 79.26
CA PRO A 449 37.03 57.78 79.00
C PRO A 449 37.54 57.14 80.30
N VAL A 450 37.90 55.85 80.25
CA VAL A 450 38.55 55.13 81.37
C VAL A 450 39.97 54.76 80.98
N ASP A 451 40.11 54.10 79.83
CA ASP A 451 41.38 53.75 79.20
C ASP A 451 41.19 53.68 77.67
N ASP A 452 42.24 53.35 76.92
CA ASP A 452 42.22 53.29 75.45
C ASP A 452 41.26 52.22 74.87
N GLN A 453 40.75 51.30 75.71
CA GLN A 453 39.88 50.20 75.30
C GLN A 453 38.48 50.27 75.92
N LYS A 454 38.31 51.01 77.03
CA LYS A 454 37.07 51.08 77.79
C LYS A 454 36.63 52.51 78.06
N ARG A 455 35.34 52.72 77.98
CA ARG A 455 34.64 53.95 78.35
C ARG A 455 33.50 53.64 79.31
N ARG A 456 33.26 54.52 80.27
CA ARG A 456 32.23 54.35 81.30
C ARG A 456 30.99 55.13 80.91
N LEU A 457 29.83 54.47 80.91
CA LEU A 457 28.56 55.18 80.79
C LEU A 457 28.35 56.04 82.04
N VAL A 458 28.28 57.35 81.86
CA VAL A 458 28.09 58.32 82.95
C VAL A 458 26.68 58.91 82.96
N GLY A 459 25.96 58.79 81.85
CA GLY A 459 24.58 59.25 81.71
C GLY A 459 24.07 59.11 80.29
N VAL A 460 22.95 59.78 80.02
CA VAL A 460 22.37 59.94 78.69
C VAL A 460 21.98 61.41 78.49
N LEU A 461 22.17 61.92 77.27
CA LEU A 461 21.51 63.12 76.74
C LEU A 461 20.18 62.66 76.16
N ASP A 462 19.10 63.28 76.60
CA ASP A 462 17.74 62.96 76.23
C ASP A 462 17.06 64.20 75.63
N MET A 463 16.38 64.02 74.51
CA MET A 463 15.76 65.07 73.72
C MET A 463 14.41 64.59 73.17
N ASP A 464 13.34 65.21 73.63
CA ASP A 464 11.98 64.95 73.16
C ASP A 464 11.55 65.98 72.12
N CYS A 465 10.69 65.59 71.19
CA CYS A 465 10.09 66.47 70.21
C CYS A 465 8.56 66.27 70.10
N PRO A 466 7.76 67.35 69.97
CA PRO A 466 6.30 67.26 69.96
C PRO A 466 5.71 66.85 68.60
N VAL A 467 6.56 66.53 67.63
CA VAL A 467 6.15 66.02 66.31
C VAL A 467 6.82 64.67 66.04
N PRO A 468 6.15 63.74 65.32
CA PRO A 468 6.78 62.51 64.85
C PRO A 468 7.99 62.80 63.97
N SER A 469 8.99 61.93 64.00
CA SER A 469 10.25 62.05 63.26
C SER A 469 10.92 63.42 63.40
N GLY A 470 10.86 64.00 64.60
CA GLY A 470 11.37 65.33 64.91
C GLY A 470 12.89 65.45 64.91
N PHE A 471 13.58 64.30 64.94
CA PHE A 471 15.02 64.17 64.83
C PHE A 471 15.38 63.28 63.65
N SER A 472 16.50 63.57 63.01
CA SER A 472 17.06 62.84 61.87
C SER A 472 18.31 62.06 62.26
N ASP A 473 18.78 61.19 61.37
CA ASP A 473 20.10 60.56 61.55
C ASP A 473 21.24 61.57 61.60
N LEU A 474 21.10 62.72 60.93
CA LEU A 474 22.07 63.81 61.01
C LEU A 474 22.12 64.40 62.43
N ASP A 475 20.95 64.62 63.04
CA ASP A 475 20.86 65.02 64.45
C ASP A 475 21.58 64.02 65.34
N ARG A 476 21.28 62.72 65.18
CA ARG A 476 21.91 61.64 65.97
C ARG A 476 23.43 61.70 65.91
N VAL A 477 24.01 61.77 64.70
CA VAL A 477 25.48 61.77 64.52
C VAL A 477 26.12 62.99 65.17
N PHE A 478 25.53 64.18 65.06
CA PHE A 478 26.10 65.38 65.67
C PHE A 478 25.92 65.43 67.18
N PHE A 479 24.79 64.96 67.71
CA PHE A 479 24.60 64.89 69.16
C PHE A 479 25.43 63.78 69.82
N GLU A 480 25.76 62.71 69.10
CA GLU A 480 26.80 61.74 69.50
C GLU A 480 28.16 62.42 69.68
N ARG A 481 28.60 63.21 68.69
CA ARG A 481 29.85 63.99 68.79
C ARG A 481 29.85 64.95 69.98
N LEU A 482 28.73 65.65 70.20
CA LEU A 482 28.56 66.54 71.35
C LEU A 482 28.62 65.78 72.69
N ALA A 483 27.99 64.61 72.76
CA ALA A 483 28.06 63.75 73.94
C ALA A 483 29.49 63.27 74.22
N ASP A 484 30.27 62.95 73.18
CA ASP A 484 31.69 62.60 73.32
C ASP A 484 32.53 63.76 73.86
N VAL A 485 32.27 65.00 73.41
CA VAL A 485 32.91 66.21 73.95
C VAL A 485 32.65 66.35 75.46
N LEU A 486 31.39 66.22 75.88
CA LEU A 486 31.00 66.34 77.28
C LEU A 486 31.56 65.20 78.13
N GLY A 487 31.55 63.98 77.59
CA GLY A 487 32.10 62.80 78.23
C GLY A 487 33.59 62.93 78.52
N ALA A 488 34.35 63.48 77.57
CA ALA A 488 35.80 63.67 77.68
C ALA A 488 36.21 64.89 78.52
N ALA A 489 35.44 65.98 78.47
CA ALA A 489 35.85 67.25 79.07
C ALA A 489 35.46 67.39 80.55
N CYS A 490 34.49 66.63 81.06
CA CYS A 490 33.99 66.81 82.43
C CYS A 490 34.54 65.78 83.43
N ASP A 491 34.65 66.16 84.69
CA ASP A 491 34.85 65.26 85.81
C ASP A 491 33.55 64.51 86.17
N TRP A 492 33.54 63.22 85.86
CA TRP A 492 32.44 62.31 86.16
C TRP A 492 32.71 61.43 87.38
N SER A 493 33.61 61.83 88.29
CA SER A 493 33.96 61.10 89.51
C SER A 493 32.77 60.72 90.40
N ALA A 494 31.66 61.47 90.34
CA ALA A 494 30.42 61.18 91.04
C ALA A 494 29.58 60.04 90.42
N ALA A 495 29.92 59.56 89.22
CA ALA A 495 29.25 58.44 88.57
C ALA A 495 29.68 57.09 89.18
N PRO A 496 28.80 56.08 89.23
CA PRO A 496 29.13 54.78 89.82
C PRO A 496 30.31 54.09 89.12
N ALA A 497 31.29 53.68 89.91
CA ALA A 497 32.43 52.87 89.46
C ALA A 497 32.05 51.37 89.33
N ALA A 498 30.97 51.05 88.63
CA ALA A 498 30.52 49.67 88.40
C ALA A 498 31.00 49.12 87.05
N ASP A 499 31.37 47.85 87.01
CA ASP A 499 31.81 47.17 85.78
C ASP A 499 30.68 47.06 84.74
N ASP A 500 29.42 46.96 85.18
CA ASP A 500 28.23 46.91 84.33
C ASP A 500 27.98 48.22 83.55
N LEU A 501 28.74 49.28 83.82
CA LEU A 501 28.74 50.55 83.08
C LEU A 501 29.94 50.69 82.14
N LEU A 502 30.83 49.70 82.05
CA LEU A 502 31.98 49.73 81.16
C LEU A 502 31.60 49.19 79.77
N PHE A 503 31.78 50.03 78.76
CA PHE A 503 31.58 49.69 77.36
C PHE A 503 32.92 49.71 76.63
N PRO A 504 33.10 48.88 75.59
CA PRO A 504 34.28 49.00 74.74
C PRO A 504 34.29 50.37 74.06
N VAL A 505 35.48 50.97 73.94
CA VAL A 505 35.71 52.09 73.02
C VAL A 505 35.50 51.55 71.62
N ALA A 506 34.57 52.15 70.86
CA ALA A 506 34.37 51.77 69.47
C ALA A 506 35.66 52.09 68.69
N GLN A 507 36.32 51.08 68.13
CA GLN A 507 37.46 51.32 67.25
C GLN A 507 36.96 52.08 66.02
N GLU A 508 37.55 53.25 65.73
CA GLU A 508 37.34 53.96 64.47
C GLU A 508 37.62 52.99 63.32
N GLY A 509 36.54 52.53 62.66
CA GLY A 509 36.60 51.51 61.62
C GLY A 509 35.44 50.51 61.58
N ALA A 510 34.59 50.42 62.62
CA ALA A 510 33.53 49.41 62.66
C ALA A 510 32.08 49.92 62.45
N HIS A 511 31.83 51.23 62.35
CA HIS A 511 30.49 51.76 62.05
C HIS A 511 30.57 52.97 61.11
N ALA A 512 30.57 52.73 59.79
CA ALA A 512 30.09 53.66 58.74
C ALA A 512 30.29 53.08 57.32
N ARG A 513 30.07 51.79 57.07
CA ARG A 513 30.16 51.22 55.71
C ARG A 513 29.00 50.34 55.24
N ASP A 514 27.96 50.11 56.03
CA ASP A 514 26.86 49.22 55.59
C ASP A 514 25.46 49.86 55.50
N ASP A 515 25.27 51.10 55.94
CA ASP A 515 23.95 51.76 55.84
C ASP A 515 23.90 52.99 54.91
N GLN A 516 25.01 53.73 54.73
CA GLN A 516 25.03 54.88 53.79
C GLN A 516 24.98 54.48 52.30
N THR A 517 25.43 53.27 51.94
CA THR A 517 25.37 52.80 50.53
C THR A 517 24.00 52.22 50.15
N LYS A 518 23.15 51.85 51.13
CA LYS A 518 21.78 51.36 50.87
C LYS A 518 20.76 52.50 50.79
N ALA A 519 20.93 53.58 51.56
CA ALA A 519 20.00 54.71 51.50
C ALA A 519 20.06 55.50 50.17
N ALA A 520 21.23 55.57 49.51
CA ALA A 520 21.37 56.28 48.23
C ALA A 520 20.89 55.47 47.00
N LEU A 521 20.65 54.16 47.13
CA LEU A 521 20.23 53.31 46.00
C LEU A 521 18.76 52.87 46.07
N VAL A 522 18.05 53.11 47.18
CA VAL A 522 16.65 52.69 47.36
C VAL A 522 15.63 53.73 46.90
N ILE A 523 16.02 54.99 46.64
CA ILE A 523 15.08 56.03 46.16
C ILE A 523 14.97 56.08 44.62
N ALA A 524 15.76 55.32 43.85
CA ALA A 524 15.70 55.32 42.38
C ALA A 524 15.26 53.97 41.74
N GLY A 525 14.75 53.02 42.52
CA GLY A 525 14.47 51.65 42.01
C GLY A 525 13.12 51.02 42.38
N TYR A 526 12.28 51.68 43.17
CA TYR A 526 11.10 51.04 43.79
C TYR A 526 9.75 51.24 43.07
N GLU A 527 9.74 51.37 41.74
CA GLU A 527 8.48 51.30 40.95
C GLU A 527 8.47 50.27 39.80
N THR A 528 9.52 49.45 39.62
CA THR A 528 9.57 48.51 38.46
C THR A 528 9.67 47.02 38.79
N CYS A 529 9.82 46.61 40.05
CA CYS A 529 9.98 45.19 40.39
C CYS A 529 8.69 44.42 40.76
N GLU A 530 7.58 45.07 41.17
CA GLU A 530 6.34 44.32 41.49
C GLU A 530 5.53 43.90 40.26
N ARG A 531 5.67 44.58 39.11
CA ARG A 531 4.98 44.19 37.86
C ARG A 531 5.67 43.06 37.09
N PHE A 532 6.97 42.85 37.28
CA PHE A 532 7.70 41.76 36.60
C PHE A 532 7.46 40.38 37.23
N ALA A 533 7.15 40.31 38.53
CA ALA A 533 6.83 39.06 39.21
C ALA A 533 5.44 38.51 38.81
N GLN A 534 4.46 39.39 38.55
CA GLN A 534 3.10 38.98 38.16
C GLN A 534 3.01 38.45 36.72
N VAL A 535 3.84 38.94 35.79
CA VAL A 535 3.87 38.43 34.40
C VAL A 535 4.58 37.07 34.32
N ARG A 536 5.58 36.82 35.17
CA ARG A 536 6.32 35.54 35.20
C ARG A 536 5.49 34.39 35.76
N MET A 537 4.60 34.63 36.71
CA MET A 537 3.68 33.61 37.25
C MET A 537 2.52 33.28 36.30
N ALA A 538 2.03 34.25 35.50
CA ALA A 538 1.00 34.00 34.50
C ALA A 538 1.52 33.14 33.32
N ALA A 539 2.79 33.29 32.94
CA ALA A 539 3.41 32.51 31.87
C ALA A 539 3.73 31.05 32.28
N LEU A 540 3.96 30.79 33.58
CA LEU A 540 4.26 29.45 34.10
C LEU A 540 3.01 28.60 34.38
N THR A 541 1.82 29.20 34.45
CA THR A 541 0.56 28.47 34.70
C THR A 541 -0.11 28.00 33.39
N ALA A 542 0.34 28.49 32.23
CA ALA A 542 -0.21 28.09 30.93
C ALA A 542 0.46 26.83 30.34
N THR A 543 1.55 26.35 30.94
CA THR A 543 2.35 25.22 30.41
C THR A 543 1.88 23.85 30.92
N GLU A 544 0.88 23.79 31.81
CA GLU A 544 0.38 22.52 32.39
C GLU A 544 -0.99 22.06 31.83
N LEU A 545 -1.60 22.80 30.87
CA LEU A 545 -3.00 22.54 30.46
C LEU A 545 -3.23 22.16 28.99
N PHE A 546 -2.25 22.24 28.09
CA PHE A 546 -2.42 21.85 26.67
C PHE A 546 -1.10 21.30 26.09
N PRO A 547 -0.98 19.97 25.83
CA PRO A 547 0.31 19.39 25.41
C PRO A 547 0.60 19.49 23.90
N ASP A 548 -0.38 19.79 23.06
CA ASP A 548 -0.19 19.79 21.60
C ASP A 548 -0.79 21.07 21.00
N ASP A 549 -0.02 21.70 20.11
CA ASP A 549 -0.27 22.96 19.38
C ASP A 549 0.12 24.27 20.09
N LEU A 550 1.37 24.73 19.89
CA LEU A 550 1.60 26.14 19.52
C LEU A 550 3.01 26.36 18.92
N GLU A 551 3.04 26.46 17.60
CA GLU A 551 4.06 27.17 16.84
C GLU A 551 3.82 28.68 17.00
N VAL A 552 4.89 29.46 17.15
CA VAL A 552 4.92 30.94 17.05
C VAL A 552 4.28 31.73 18.21
N VAL A 553 5.12 32.26 19.12
CA VAL A 553 5.23 33.67 19.55
C VAL A 553 6.23 33.67 20.70
N LEU A 554 7.49 34.05 20.45
CA LEU A 554 8.46 34.63 21.40
C LEU A 554 9.79 34.87 20.65
N LEU A 555 9.73 35.64 19.56
CA LEU A 555 10.91 36.11 18.82
C LEU A 555 10.72 37.58 18.42
N GLU A 556 10.51 38.44 19.40
CA GLU A 556 10.67 39.89 19.25
C GLU A 556 10.94 40.45 20.65
N HIS A 557 12.12 41.05 20.86
CA HIS A 557 12.67 41.72 22.07
C HIS A 557 13.96 41.13 22.67
N ALA A 558 14.57 40.10 22.07
CA ALA A 558 15.93 39.68 22.42
C ALA A 558 16.90 39.89 21.25
N SER A 559 16.98 41.10 20.69
CA SER A 559 17.94 41.40 19.62
C SER A 559 18.38 42.87 19.60
N LYS A 560 19.39 43.19 20.42
CA LYS A 560 20.44 44.13 20.01
C LYS A 560 21.75 43.89 20.77
N GLU A 561 21.69 43.72 22.09
CA GLU A 561 22.90 43.57 22.92
C GLU A 561 23.51 42.15 22.89
N ALA A 562 22.70 41.10 22.66
CA ALA A 562 23.20 39.73 22.58
C ALA A 562 23.92 39.43 21.25
N PHE A 563 23.54 40.12 20.17
CA PHE A 563 24.11 39.91 18.83
C PHE A 563 25.47 40.59 18.67
N GLU A 564 25.67 41.76 19.31
CA GLU A 564 26.95 42.49 19.27
C GLU A 564 28.06 41.83 20.11
N ARG A 565 27.70 41.11 21.18
CA ARG A 565 28.69 40.34 21.98
C ARG A 565 29.18 39.06 21.32
N TYR A 566 28.39 38.45 20.43
CA TYR A 566 28.74 37.16 19.82
C TYR A 566 29.60 37.29 18.54
N MET A 567 29.69 38.50 17.97
CA MET A 567 30.43 38.76 16.72
C MET A 567 31.90 39.22 16.93
N VAL A 568 32.36 39.38 18.17
CA VAL A 568 33.71 39.92 18.46
C VAL A 568 34.77 38.85 18.73
N ASP A 569 34.39 37.60 19.09
CA ASP A 569 35.36 36.55 19.46
C ASP A 569 35.13 35.20 18.75
N ALA A 570 35.30 35.16 17.42
CA ALA A 570 35.44 33.88 16.71
C ALA A 570 36.63 33.93 15.72
N PRO A 571 37.61 33.03 15.84
CA PRO A 571 38.68 32.87 14.85
C PRO A 571 38.09 32.45 13.51
N ARG A 572 38.56 33.09 12.43
CA ARG A 572 38.39 32.62 11.06
C ARG A 572 39.08 31.27 10.91
N ASP A 573 38.29 30.21 10.78
CA ASP A 573 38.56 29.02 9.94
C ASP A 573 37.51 27.94 10.25
N PHE A 574 36.52 27.75 9.38
CA PHE A 574 36.26 26.44 8.74
C PHE A 574 35.07 26.50 7.78
N VAL A 575 35.31 25.89 6.63
CA VAL A 575 34.46 25.78 5.45
C VAL A 575 33.70 24.45 5.50
N THR A 576 32.43 24.47 5.08
CA THR A 576 31.56 23.35 4.62
C THR A 576 31.20 22.20 5.58
N GLY A 577 29.90 21.87 5.56
CA GLY A 577 29.45 20.47 5.45
C GLY A 577 28.90 19.80 6.71
N ASN A 578 27.58 19.80 6.83
CA ASN A 578 26.75 18.64 7.16
C ASN A 578 27.31 17.63 8.20
N ALA A 579 27.18 17.92 9.49
CA ALA A 579 27.18 16.92 10.55
C ALA A 579 26.67 17.53 11.85
N LEU A 580 25.44 17.19 12.27
CA LEU A 580 25.02 16.99 13.67
C LEU A 580 23.52 16.67 13.75
N ALA A 581 23.13 15.56 13.10
CA ALA A 581 22.00 14.77 13.55
C ALA A 581 22.57 13.61 14.38
N LYS A 582 22.38 13.63 15.71
CA LYS A 582 22.30 12.48 16.63
C LYS A 582 22.59 12.90 18.08
N LYS A 583 21.54 13.30 18.78
CA LYS A 583 21.28 12.98 20.19
C LYS A 583 20.02 13.73 20.58
N TYR A 584 18.95 13.00 20.87
CA TYR A 584 18.04 13.20 22.00
C TYR A 584 16.79 12.35 21.75
N VAL A 585 16.79 11.18 22.39
CA VAL A 585 15.58 10.44 22.80
C VAL A 585 15.59 10.54 24.32
N PRO A 586 14.51 10.98 24.96
CA PRO A 586 14.23 10.55 26.33
C PRO A 586 12.94 9.73 26.39
N SER A 587 13.05 8.69 27.21
CA SER A 587 12.05 7.73 27.68
C SER A 587 10.83 8.34 28.34
#